data_AF-A0A410MDK2-F1
#
_entry.id   AF-A0A410MDK2-F1
#
_cell.length_a   1.000
_cell.length_b   1.000
_cell.length_c   1.000
_cell.angle_alpha   90.00
_cell.angle_beta   90.00
_cell.angle_gamma   90.00
#
_symmetry.space_group_name_H-M   'P 1'
#
loop_
_entity.id
_entity.type
_entity.pdbx_description
1 polymer ?
#
loop_
_entity_poly.entity_id
_entity_poly.type
_entity_poly.pdbx_seq_one_letter_code
_entity_poly.pdbx_strand_id
1 'polypeptide(L)'
;MLVQNKGKYVRHAEGVMLVPGSNDVSEQDWKKFSNHKIIKSLIEKDEIVAHDVKSTVDMNATQAIEMVEDTFSVDLLEQWKENDDRKTVLDAIEEQLKEIKGEGENGEDDE
;
A
#
# COMPACT_ATOMS: atom_id res chain seq x y z
N MET A 1 -9.24 6.38 3.54
CA MET A 1 -8.35 6.06 4.69
C MET A 1 -7.41 5.00 4.19
N LEU A 2 -6.18 4.95 4.70
CA LEU A 2 -5.23 3.96 4.22
C LEU A 2 -5.39 2.64 4.97
N VAL A 3 -5.54 1.56 4.21
CA VAL A 3 -5.53 0.19 4.73
C VAL A 3 -4.35 -0.53 4.11
N GLN A 4 -3.42 -0.94 4.96
CA GLN A 4 -2.21 -1.65 4.58
C GLN A 4 -2.44 -3.15 4.68
N ASN A 5 -2.32 -3.86 3.56
CA ASN A 5 -2.22 -5.30 3.48
C ASN A 5 -0.75 -5.70 3.51
N LYS A 6 -0.23 -6.09 4.68
CA LYS A 6 1.16 -6.55 4.85
C LYS A 6 1.40 -7.96 4.31
N GLY A 7 0.33 -8.63 3.84
CA GLY A 7 0.40 -9.94 3.22
C GLY A 7 0.86 -9.87 1.76
N LYS A 8 1.37 -11.00 1.26
CA LYS A 8 1.82 -11.15 -0.14
C LYS A 8 0.70 -11.39 -1.14
N TYR A 9 -0.53 -11.51 -0.69
CA TYR A 9 -1.67 -11.91 -1.51
C TYR A 9 -2.75 -10.83 -1.51
N VAL A 10 -3.42 -10.69 -2.65
CA VAL A 10 -4.63 -9.88 -2.75
C VAL A 10 -5.71 -10.45 -1.81
N ARG A 11 -6.33 -9.58 -1.03
CA ARG A 11 -7.44 -9.94 -0.14
C ARG A 11 -8.72 -9.34 -0.71
N HIS A 12 -9.74 -10.18 -0.93
CA HIS A 12 -11.02 -9.74 -1.46
C HIS A 12 -12.15 -10.24 -0.56
N ALA A 13 -12.99 -9.32 -0.08
CA ALA A 13 -14.19 -9.63 0.71
C ALA A 13 -15.20 -8.50 0.58
N GLU A 14 -16.50 -8.82 0.61
CA GLU A 14 -17.60 -7.83 0.58
C GLU A 14 -17.48 -6.79 -0.57
N GLY A 15 -16.91 -7.17 -1.71
CA GLY A 15 -16.68 -6.30 -2.87
C GLY A 15 -15.49 -5.34 -2.75
N VAL A 16 -14.70 -5.45 -1.68
CA VAL A 16 -13.49 -4.65 -1.45
C VAL A 16 -12.26 -5.51 -1.72
N MET A 17 -11.36 -5.00 -2.55
CA MET A 17 -10.09 -5.64 -2.91
C MET A 17 -8.94 -4.84 -2.32
N LEU A 18 -8.06 -5.51 -1.57
CA LEU A 18 -6.82 -4.97 -1.08
C LEU A 18 -5.65 -5.66 -1.78
N VAL A 19 -4.89 -4.92 -2.56
CA VAL A 19 -3.60 -5.39 -3.10
C VAL A 19 -2.54 -5.34 -2.01
N PRO A 20 -1.39 -6.04 -2.16
CA PRO A 20 -0.28 -5.89 -1.24
C PRO A 20 0.13 -4.42 -1.04
N GLY A 21 0.39 -4.07 0.22
CA GLY A 21 0.70 -2.73 0.64
C GLY A 21 -0.52 -1.85 0.90
N SER A 22 -0.37 -0.54 0.68
CA SER A 22 -1.41 0.43 1.02
C SER A 22 -2.48 0.52 -0.05
N ASN A 23 -3.71 0.69 0.43
CA ASN A 23 -4.90 0.85 -0.40
C ASN A 23 -5.71 2.01 0.18
N ASP A 24 -6.24 2.90 -0.67
CA ASP A 24 -7.24 3.85 -0.23
C ASP A 24 -8.62 3.19 -0.19
N VAL A 25 -9.21 3.14 1.00
CA VAL A 25 -10.50 2.50 1.25
C VAL A 25 -11.41 3.49 1.92
N SER A 26 -12.69 3.52 1.53
CA SER A 26 -13.69 4.32 2.23
C SER A 26 -13.99 3.73 3.61
N GLU A 27 -14.35 4.55 4.60
CA GLU A 27 -14.73 4.04 5.94
C GLU A 27 -15.90 3.05 5.88
N GLN A 28 -16.84 3.28 4.96
CA GLN A 28 -18.00 2.41 4.76
C GLN A 28 -17.57 1.03 4.26
N ASP A 29 -16.66 0.99 3.30
CA ASP A 29 -16.16 -0.25 2.71
C ASP A 29 -15.24 -0.98 3.68
N TRP A 30 -14.38 -0.25 4.41
CA TRP A 30 -13.60 -0.81 5.50
C TRP A 30 -14.48 -1.47 6.56
N LYS A 31 -15.59 -0.84 6.95
CA LYS A 31 -16.54 -1.41 7.92
C LYS A 31 -17.17 -2.72 7.43
N LYS A 32 -17.45 -2.87 6.14
CA LYS A 32 -17.95 -4.14 5.58
C LYS A 32 -16.84 -5.18 5.55
N PHE A 33 -15.68 -4.80 4.99
CA PHE A 33 -14.53 -5.67 4.82
C PHE A 33 -14.00 -6.23 6.14
N SER A 34 -13.77 -5.36 7.14
CA SER A 34 -13.28 -5.74 8.48
C SER A 34 -14.28 -6.56 9.29
N ASN A 35 -15.56 -6.60 8.88
CA ASN A 35 -16.56 -7.46 9.52
C ASN A 35 -16.52 -8.91 9.03
N HIS A 36 -15.85 -9.20 7.91
CA HIS A 36 -15.76 -10.56 7.37
C HIS A 36 -14.89 -11.45 8.27
N LYS A 37 -15.36 -12.68 8.58
CA LYS A 37 -14.73 -13.57 9.58
C LYS A 37 -13.25 -13.83 9.32
N ILE A 38 -12.86 -14.05 8.07
CA ILE A 38 -11.45 -14.29 7.70
C ILE A 38 -10.63 -13.02 7.89
N ILE A 39 -11.16 -11.87 7.48
CA ILE A 39 -10.48 -10.58 7.56
C ILE A 39 -10.22 -10.20 9.02
N LYS A 40 -11.17 -10.44 9.93
CA LYS A 40 -10.96 -10.22 11.38
C LYS A 40 -9.72 -10.94 11.89
N SER A 41 -9.54 -12.21 11.52
CA SER A 41 -8.37 -12.97 11.92
C SER A 41 -7.07 -12.43 11.33
N LEU A 42 -7.11 -11.81 10.14
CA LEU A 42 -5.93 -11.18 9.53
C LEU A 42 -5.61 -9.84 10.21
N ILE A 43 -6.62 -9.07 10.61
CA ILE A 43 -6.45 -7.84 11.39
C ILE A 43 -5.86 -8.17 12.77
N GLU A 44 -6.37 -9.20 13.45
CA GLU A 44 -5.85 -9.67 14.75
C GLU A 44 -4.38 -10.14 14.70
N LYS A 45 -3.88 -10.49 13.52
CA LYS A 45 -2.49 -10.92 13.27
C LYS A 45 -1.61 -9.79 12.73
N ASP A 46 -2.12 -8.57 12.66
CA ASP A 46 -1.46 -7.42 12.04
C ASP A 46 -1.09 -7.63 10.55
N GLU A 47 -1.74 -8.58 9.85
CA GLU A 47 -1.59 -8.75 8.40
C GLU A 47 -2.35 -7.66 7.63
N ILE A 48 -3.41 -7.11 8.21
CA ILE A 48 -4.18 -6.00 7.64
C ILE A 48 -4.29 -4.91 8.71
N VAL A 49 -3.70 -3.75 8.43
CA VAL A 49 -3.62 -2.62 9.37
C VAL A 49 -4.33 -1.41 8.78
N ALA A 50 -5.25 -0.83 9.53
CA ALA A 50 -5.91 0.42 9.16
C ALA A 50 -5.18 1.60 9.79
N HIS A 51 -4.90 2.61 8.97
CA HIS A 51 -4.28 3.87 9.38
C HIS A 51 -5.28 5.01 9.21
N ASP A 52 -5.42 5.86 10.24
CA ASP A 52 -6.29 7.04 10.20
C ASP A 52 -5.62 8.23 9.50
N VAL A 53 -5.04 7.94 8.34
CA VAL A 53 -4.38 8.89 7.43
C VAL A 53 -4.88 8.64 6.02
N LYS A 54 -4.71 9.62 5.13
CA LYS A 54 -5.21 9.54 3.74
C LYS A 54 -4.09 9.51 2.72
N SER A 55 -2.91 10.02 3.06
CA SER A 55 -1.80 10.13 2.12
C SER A 55 -0.44 10.12 2.84
N THR A 56 0.65 9.95 2.08
CA THR A 56 2.03 10.06 2.56
C THR A 56 2.31 11.39 3.23
N VAL A 57 1.65 12.48 2.79
CA VAL A 57 1.81 13.82 3.37
C VAL A 57 1.33 13.94 4.82
N ASP A 58 0.44 13.05 5.25
CA ASP A 58 -0.12 13.05 6.61
C ASP A 58 0.82 12.41 7.64
N MET A 59 1.94 11.81 7.20
CA MET A 59 2.92 11.16 8.06
C MET A 59 4.32 11.73 7.86
N ASN A 60 5.25 11.38 8.74
CA ASN A 60 6.64 11.83 8.60
C ASN A 60 7.32 11.14 7.40
N ALA A 61 8.42 11.71 6.91
CA ALA A 61 9.07 11.23 5.69
C ALA A 61 9.53 9.77 5.78
N THR A 62 10.04 9.33 6.94
CA THR A 62 10.48 7.95 7.16
C THR A 62 9.31 6.97 7.06
N GLN A 63 8.20 7.26 7.74
CA GLN A 63 6.98 6.45 7.67
C GLN A 63 6.39 6.41 6.25
N ALA A 64 6.43 7.54 5.54
CA ALA A 64 5.96 7.61 4.17
C ALA A 64 6.80 6.72 3.25
N ILE A 65 8.13 6.72 3.38
CA ILE A 65 9.03 5.88 2.59
C ILE A 65 8.75 4.39 2.85
N GLU A 66 8.70 3.97 4.12
CA GLU A 66 8.37 2.56 4.47
C GLU A 66 7.01 2.14 3.88
N MET A 67 6.02 3.04 3.93
CA MET A 67 4.70 2.77 3.37
C MET A 67 4.70 2.68 1.85
N VAL A 68 5.53 3.48 1.17
CA VAL A 68 5.70 3.48 -0.28
C VAL A 68 6.34 2.18 -0.74
N GLU A 69 7.44 1.75 -0.11
CA GLU A 69 8.17 0.50 -0.42
C GLU A 69 7.25 -0.73 -0.28
N ASP A 70 6.35 -0.71 0.69
CA ASP A 70 5.38 -1.79 0.87
C ASP A 70 4.22 -1.76 -0.16
N THR A 71 4.01 -0.66 -0.89
CA THR A 71 2.81 -0.40 -1.72
C THR A 71 2.97 -0.86 -3.17
N PHE A 72 2.05 -1.72 -3.63
CA PHE A 72 2.03 -2.22 -5.02
C PHE A 72 0.92 -1.61 -5.89
N SER A 73 0.12 -0.69 -5.36
CA SER A 73 -0.89 0.03 -6.14
C SER A 73 -0.24 1.17 -6.94
N VAL A 74 -0.07 0.97 -8.25
CA VAL A 74 0.48 1.99 -9.15
C VAL A 74 -0.34 3.28 -9.09
N ASP A 75 -1.67 3.18 -9.17
CA ASP A 75 -2.56 4.35 -9.13
C ASP A 75 -2.38 5.16 -7.83
N LEU A 76 -2.24 4.49 -6.69
CA LEU A 76 -2.05 5.15 -5.40
C LEU A 76 -0.68 5.82 -5.30
N LEU A 77 0.37 5.15 -5.79
CA LEU A 77 1.72 5.70 -5.85
C LEU A 77 1.79 6.94 -6.76
N GLU A 78 1.15 6.89 -7.92
CA GLU A 78 1.06 8.03 -8.84
C GLU A 78 0.29 9.20 -8.19
N GLN A 79 -0.82 8.91 -7.48
CA GLN A 79 -1.54 9.92 -6.71
C GLN A 79 -0.67 10.54 -5.61
N TRP A 80 0.09 9.75 -4.86
CA TRP A 80 0.98 10.29 -3.82
C TRP A 80 2.10 11.14 -4.42
N LYS A 81 2.65 10.72 -5.56
CA LYS A 81 3.67 11.49 -6.29
C LYS A 81 3.19 12.88 -6.69
N GLU A 82 1.90 13.04 -7.03
CA GLU A 82 1.32 14.35 -7.38
C GLU A 82 1.11 15.26 -6.17
N ASN A 83 1.01 14.69 -4.96
CA ASN A 83 0.61 15.42 -3.75
C ASN A 83 1.75 15.61 -2.74
N ASP A 84 2.89 14.94 -2.88
CA ASP A 84 4.04 15.03 -1.97
C ASP A 84 5.16 15.89 -2.56
N ASP A 85 5.66 16.88 -1.80
CA ASP A 85 6.76 17.75 -2.25
C ASP A 85 8.14 17.31 -1.72
N ARG A 86 8.18 16.29 -0.85
CA ARG A 86 9.43 15.87 -0.19
C ARG A 86 10.23 15.00 -1.14
N LYS A 87 11.37 15.52 -1.58
CA LYS A 87 12.26 14.84 -2.53
C LYS A 87 12.54 13.37 -2.17
N THR A 88 12.87 13.06 -0.91
CA THR A 88 13.18 11.69 -0.49
C THR A 88 11.99 10.74 -0.59
N VAL A 89 10.76 11.24 -0.41
CA VAL A 89 9.53 10.44 -0.57
C VAL A 89 9.23 10.25 -2.05
N LEU A 90 9.38 11.30 -2.85
CA LEU A 90 9.24 11.24 -4.31
C LEU A 90 10.23 10.25 -4.95
N ASP A 91 11.49 10.29 -4.54
CA ASP A 91 12.54 9.37 -5.02
C ASP A 91 12.14 7.91 -4.71
N ALA A 92 11.65 7.62 -3.49
CA ALA A 92 11.17 6.30 -3.11
C ALA A 92 9.93 5.85 -3.92
N ILE A 93 8.99 6.77 -4.20
CA ILE A 93 7.81 6.47 -5.03
C ILE A 93 8.24 6.11 -6.46
N GLU A 94 9.19 6.85 -7.02
CA GLU A 94 9.71 6.56 -8.36
C GLU A 94 10.45 5.24 -8.44
N GLU A 95 11.23 4.90 -7.41
CA GLU A 95 11.92 3.62 -7.29
C GLU A 95 10.91 2.46 -7.23
N GLN A 96 9.93 2.54 -6.34
CA GLN A 96 8.88 1.54 -6.23
C GLN A 96 8.09 1.37 -7.54
N LEU A 97 7.75 2.47 -8.22
CA LEU A 97 7.06 2.42 -9.51
C LEU A 97 7.91 1.72 -10.58
N LYS A 98 9.24 1.90 -10.59
CA LYS A 98 10.15 1.20 -11.50
C LYS A 98 10.22 -0.29 -11.19
N GLU A 99 10.30 -0.66 -9.91
CA GLU A 99 10.29 -2.07 -9.49
C GLU A 99 9.02 -2.78 -9.95
N ILE A 100 7.84 -2.18 -9.73
CA ILE A 100 6.54 -2.75 -10.12
C ILE A 100 6.43 -2.88 -11.65
N LYS A 101 6.92 -1.88 -12.40
CA LYS A 101 6.88 -1.87 -13.87
C LYS A 101 7.93 -2.81 -14.50
N GLY A 102 8.77 -3.46 -13.70
CA GLY A 102 9.84 -4.33 -14.17
C GLY A 102 11.00 -3.57 -14.85
N GLU A 103 11.13 -2.28 -14.54
CA GLU A 103 12.24 -1.42 -14.98
C GLU A 103 13.40 -1.41 -13.96
N GLY A 104 13.24 -2.10 -12.82
CA GLY A 104 14.33 -2.46 -11.91
C GLY A 104 15.19 -3.57 -12.54
N GLU A 105 16.51 -3.49 -12.36
CA GLU A 105 17.52 -4.33 -13.00
C GLU A 105 17.12 -5.82 -13.09
N ASN A 106 16.78 -6.26 -14.31
CA ASN A 106 17.01 -7.64 -14.73
C ASN A 106 18.53 -7.86 -14.74
N GLY A 107 19.09 -8.20 -13.58
CA GLY A 107 20.47 -8.65 -13.42
C GLY A 107 20.48 -9.95 -12.61
N GLU A 108 20.81 -11.04 -13.30
CA GLU A 108 21.29 -12.34 -12.77
C GLU A 108 20.18 -13.19 -12.08
N ASP A 109 19.80 -14.39 -12.55
CA ASP A 109 20.63 -15.51 -13.01
C ASP A 109 19.98 -16.32 -14.15
N ASP A 110 20.73 -16.49 -15.23
CA ASP A 110 20.65 -17.64 -16.15
C ASP A 110 21.25 -18.87 -15.43
N GLU A 111 20.52 -19.99 -15.35
CA GLU A 111 21.08 -21.36 -15.38
C GLU A 111 20.11 -22.35 -16.04
#